data_AF-A0A5M9L2X9-F1
#
_entry.id   AF-A0A5M9L2X9-F1
#
_cell.length_a   1.000
_cell.length_b   1.000
_cell.length_c   1.000
_cell.angle_alpha   90.00
_cell.angle_beta   90.00
_cell.angle_gamma   90.00
#
_symmetry.space_group_name_H-M   'P 1'
#
loop_
_entity.id
_entity.type
_entity.pdbx_description
1 polymer ?
#
loop_
_entity_poly.entity_id
_entity_poly.type
_entity_poly.pdbx_seq_one_letter_code
_entity_poly.pdbx_strand_id
1 'polypeptide(L)'
;MAPKSRTVTAKSLQALLTRIGARSSGTKAVLHQRLRHELHQSRLFIRHPTWQKSRPTTDQKLRIMSIDMGIKNLAFCEAEISWPVKDSLNATMHVLRWEKMDLVGSRDGIPGSE
;
A
#
# COMPACT_ATOMS: atom_id res chain seq x y z
N MET A 1 -34.23 22.29 3.90
CA MET A 1 -34.54 20.85 4.07
C MET A 1 -33.24 20.12 4.34
N ALA A 2 -33.14 19.37 5.46
CA ALA A 2 -31.94 18.56 5.73
C ALA A 2 -31.82 17.46 4.66
N PRO A 3 -30.62 17.19 4.12
CA PRO A 3 -30.44 16.13 3.14
C PRO A 3 -30.84 14.79 3.76
N LYS A 4 -31.71 14.03 3.06
CA LYS A 4 -32.11 12.69 3.50
C LYS A 4 -30.85 11.82 3.60
N SER A 5 -30.66 11.19 4.76
CA SER A 5 -29.57 10.26 5.02
C SER A 5 -29.58 9.16 3.95
N ARG A 6 -28.53 9.10 3.12
CA ARG A 6 -28.37 8.03 2.13
C ARG A 6 -28.17 6.72 2.86
N THR A 7 -29.05 5.75 2.59
CA THR A 7 -28.91 4.41 3.13
C THR A 7 -27.60 3.77 2.67
N VAL A 8 -26.80 3.26 3.62
CA VAL A 8 -25.59 2.50 3.32
C VAL A 8 -25.99 1.16 2.69
N THR A 9 -25.50 0.89 1.48
CA THR A 9 -25.78 -0.35 0.74
C THR A 9 -24.59 -1.31 0.81
N ALA A 10 -24.85 -2.60 0.58
CA ALA A 10 -23.77 -3.58 0.44
C ALA A 10 -22.81 -3.17 -0.69
N LYS A 11 -23.33 -2.78 -1.85
CA LYS A 11 -22.54 -2.34 -3.01
C LYS A 11 -21.62 -1.17 -2.69
N SER A 12 -22.09 -0.17 -1.92
CA SER A 12 -21.22 0.93 -1.47
C SER A 12 -20.09 0.46 -0.55
N LEU A 13 -20.35 -0.49 0.34
CA LEU A 13 -19.32 -1.05 1.24
C LEU A 13 -18.30 -1.88 0.46
N GLN A 14 -18.75 -2.69 -0.50
CA GLN A 14 -17.86 -3.45 -1.38
C GLN A 14 -16.93 -2.52 -2.16
N ALA A 15 -17.48 -1.45 -2.75
CA ALA A 15 -16.70 -0.46 -3.48
C ALA A 15 -15.64 0.22 -2.60
N LEU A 16 -15.99 0.59 -1.36
CA LEU A 16 -15.04 1.18 -0.42
C LEU A 16 -13.94 0.19 -0.02
N LEU A 17 -14.31 -1.06 0.32
CA LEU A 17 -13.35 -2.10 0.68
C LEU A 17 -12.38 -2.42 -0.47
N THR A 18 -12.88 -2.51 -1.70
CA THR A 18 -12.03 -2.70 -2.89
C THR A 18 -11.04 -1.55 -3.06
N ARG A 19 -11.47 -0.29 -2.88
CA ARG A 19 -10.59 0.89 -3.02
C ARG A 19 -9.44 0.92 -2.01
N ILE A 20 -9.62 0.36 -0.81
CA ILE A 20 -8.56 0.26 0.20
C ILE A 20 -7.82 -1.09 0.16
N GLY A 21 -8.04 -1.90 -0.89
CA GLY A 21 -7.42 -3.22 -1.05
C GLY A 21 -7.81 -4.22 0.04
N ALA A 22 -8.99 -4.06 0.65
CA ALA A 22 -9.54 -4.99 1.62
C ALA A 22 -10.50 -6.00 0.96
N ARG A 23 -10.72 -7.13 1.62
CA ARG A 23 -11.66 -8.17 1.13
C ARG A 23 -13.06 -7.60 1.00
N SER A 24 -13.63 -7.61 -0.21
CA SER A 24 -14.94 -7.01 -0.52
C SER A 24 -16.08 -8.04 -0.69
N SER A 25 -15.86 -9.31 -0.35
CA SER A 25 -16.91 -10.34 -0.33
C SER A 25 -17.55 -10.51 1.06
N GLY A 26 -18.83 -10.90 1.08
CA GLY A 26 -19.60 -11.20 2.30
C GLY A 26 -20.94 -10.49 2.38
N THR A 27 -21.66 -10.70 3.50
CA THR A 27 -22.94 -10.02 3.79
C THR A 27 -22.73 -8.54 4.12
N LYS A 28 -23.79 -7.71 4.03
CA LYS A 28 -23.73 -6.28 4.40
C LYS A 28 -23.14 -6.05 5.80
N ALA A 29 -23.52 -6.87 6.79
CA ALA A 29 -23.02 -6.77 8.16
C ALA A 29 -21.50 -7.04 8.23
N VAL A 30 -21.03 -8.10 7.56
CA VAL A 30 -19.61 -8.46 7.49
C VAL A 30 -18.80 -7.35 6.81
N LEU A 31 -19.28 -6.81 5.70
CA LEU A 31 -18.61 -5.72 4.98
C LEU A 31 -18.54 -4.45 5.84
N HIS A 32 -19.62 -4.13 6.56
CA HIS A 32 -19.65 -2.98 7.46
C HIS A 32 -18.67 -3.11 8.61
N GLN A 33 -18.66 -4.26 9.30
CA GLN A 33 -17.71 -4.54 10.37
C GLN A 33 -16.26 -4.50 9.87
N ARG A 34 -15.99 -5.11 8.71
CA ARG A 34 -14.65 -5.09 8.10
C ARG A 34 -14.21 -3.67 7.77
N LEU A 35 -15.07 -2.86 7.15
CA LEU A 35 -14.73 -1.48 6.84
C LEU A 35 -14.39 -0.69 8.12
N ARG A 36 -15.18 -0.86 9.20
CA ARG A 36 -14.88 -0.23 10.50
C ARG A 36 -13.51 -0.67 11.03
N HIS A 37 -13.17 -1.95 10.93
CA HIS A 37 -11.88 -2.47 11.39
C HIS A 37 -10.70 -1.90 10.57
N GLU A 38 -10.77 -2.01 9.24
CA GLU A 38 -9.69 -1.60 8.33
C GLU A 38 -9.40 -0.09 8.39
N LEU A 39 -10.42 0.75 8.68
CA LEU A 39 -10.23 2.20 8.82
C LEU A 39 -9.47 2.61 10.08
N HIS A 40 -9.54 1.82 11.16
CA HIS A 40 -8.90 2.16 12.43
C HIS A 40 -7.58 1.41 12.64
N GLN A 41 -7.34 0.35 11.86
CA GLN A 41 -6.18 -0.51 12.04
C GLN A 41 -5.35 -0.58 10.76
N SER A 42 -4.23 0.15 10.75
CA SER A 42 -3.25 0.05 9.66
C SER A 42 -2.57 -1.32 9.69
N ARG A 43 -2.75 -2.10 8.63
CA ARG A 43 -2.10 -3.40 8.45
C ARG A 43 -0.58 -3.33 8.50
N LEU A 44 0.00 -2.19 8.11
CA LEU A 44 1.45 -1.96 8.13
C LEU A 44 1.99 -2.00 9.57
N PHE A 45 1.37 -1.24 10.48
CA PHE A 45 1.82 -1.16 11.87
C PHE A 45 1.38 -2.37 12.71
N ILE A 46 0.31 -3.07 12.34
CA ILE A 46 -0.03 -4.35 12.96
C ILE A 46 1.09 -5.37 12.73
N ARG A 47 1.62 -5.46 11.51
CA ARG A 47 2.68 -6.41 11.16
C ARG A 47 4.05 -5.97 11.67
N HIS A 48 4.26 -4.67 11.81
CA HIS A 48 5.50 -4.10 12.33
C HIS A 48 5.22 -3.08 13.44
N PRO A 49 4.88 -3.52 14.67
CA PRO A 49 4.53 -2.63 15.76
C PRO A 49 5.64 -1.64 16.12
N THR A 50 6.91 -2.06 15.96
CA THR A 50 8.08 -1.21 16.20
C THR A 50 8.14 -0.01 15.25
N TRP A 51 7.52 -0.10 14.07
CA TRP A 51 7.47 0.98 13.09
C TRP A 51 6.46 2.07 13.46
N GLN A 52 5.64 1.86 14.49
CA GLN A 52 4.73 2.89 14.98
C GLN A 52 5.49 4.13 15.50
N LYS A 53 6.70 3.94 16.04
CA LYS A 53 7.61 5.03 16.43
C LYS A 53 8.20 5.77 15.23
N SER A 54 8.25 5.11 14.09
CA SER A 54 8.70 5.64 12.79
C SER A 54 7.53 6.10 11.92
N ARG A 55 6.33 6.25 12.50
CA ARG A 55 5.15 6.70 11.76
C ARG A 55 5.47 8.09 11.20
N PRO A 56 5.32 8.30 9.88
CA PRO A 56 5.69 9.55 9.27
C PRO A 56 5.07 10.76 9.97
N THR A 57 5.89 11.62 10.57
CA THR A 57 5.52 13.01 10.86
C THR A 57 5.46 13.80 9.55
N THR A 58 5.01 15.06 9.58
CA THR A 58 4.91 15.95 8.40
C THR A 58 6.13 15.95 7.49
N ASP A 59 7.32 15.69 8.02
CA ASP A 59 8.59 15.72 7.27
C ASP A 59 9.14 14.32 6.93
N GLN A 60 8.52 13.25 7.41
CA GLN A 60 8.99 11.89 7.17
C GLN A 60 8.33 11.29 5.91
N LYS A 61 9.17 10.64 5.11
CA LYS A 61 8.78 9.99 3.86
C LYS A 61 8.76 8.48 4.07
N LEU A 62 7.70 7.82 3.61
CA LEU A 62 7.59 6.36 3.62
C LEU A 62 8.14 5.81 2.31
N ARG A 63 9.23 5.03 2.35
CA ARG A 63 9.74 4.32 1.17
C ARG A 63 9.11 2.93 1.09
N ILE A 64 8.59 2.60 -0.08
CA ILE A 64 7.99 1.30 -0.39
C ILE A 64 8.75 0.69 -1.56
N MET A 65 9.14 -0.57 -1.41
CA MET A 65 9.65 -1.40 -2.50
C MET A 65 8.60 -2.47 -2.81
N SER A 66 8.02 -2.39 -4.00
CA SER A 66 7.13 -3.41 -4.56
C SER A 66 7.94 -4.34 -5.46
N ILE A 67 7.72 -5.65 -5.35
CA ILE A 67 8.44 -6.68 -6.09
C ILE A 67 7.41 -7.58 -6.78
N ASP A 68 7.54 -7.70 -8.10
CA ASP A 68 6.84 -8.69 -8.92
C ASP A 68 7.81 -9.81 -9.29
N MET A 69 7.58 -10.98 -8.68
CA MET A 69 8.55 -12.06 -8.65
C MET A 69 8.65 -12.78 -10.00
N GLY A 70 9.87 -13.01 -10.47
CA GLY A 70 10.17 -13.82 -11.65
C GLY A 70 11.67 -14.02 -11.79
N ILE A 71 12.13 -15.16 -12.31
CA ILE A 71 13.58 -15.44 -12.39
C ILE A 71 14.23 -14.64 -13.53
N LYS A 72 13.64 -14.66 -14.73
CA LYS A 72 14.13 -13.94 -15.92
C LYS A 72 13.50 -12.56 -16.10
N ASN A 73 12.59 -12.20 -15.22
CA ASN A 73 11.71 -11.05 -15.36
C ASN A 73 11.35 -10.43 -14.01
N LEU A 74 12.22 -10.54 -13.00
CA LEU A 74 12.00 -9.88 -11.72
C LEU A 74 11.80 -8.39 -11.99
N ALA A 75 10.67 -7.84 -11.57
CA ALA A 75 10.42 -6.42 -11.66
C ALA A 75 10.29 -5.84 -10.26
N PHE A 76 10.77 -4.62 -10.08
CA PHE A 76 10.57 -3.91 -8.83
C PHE A 76 10.29 -2.44 -9.09
N CYS A 77 9.53 -1.86 -8.18
CA CYS A 77 9.23 -0.43 -8.14
C CYS A 77 9.55 0.07 -6.74
N GLU A 78 10.48 1.01 -6.67
CA GLU A 78 10.75 1.80 -5.49
C GLU A 78 9.99 3.12 -5.58
N ALA A 79 9.16 3.39 -4.58
CA ALA A 79 8.39 4.60 -4.50
C ALA A 79 8.50 5.23 -3.11
N GLU A 80 8.49 6.56 -3.09
CA GLU A 80 8.41 7.36 -1.88
C GLU A 80 7.00 7.93 -1.74
N ILE A 81 6.41 7.79 -0.56
CA ILE A 81 5.11 8.34 -0.23
C ILE A 81 5.30 9.44 0.81
N SER A 82 4.70 10.60 0.54
CA SER A 82 4.70 11.73 1.45
C SER A 82 3.29 12.26 1.69
N TRP A 83 3.09 12.88 2.85
CA TRP A 83 1.84 13.53 3.23
C TRP A 83 2.14 15.00 3.51
N PRO A 84 1.46 15.95 2.84
CA PRO A 84 1.76 17.36 2.98
C PRO A 84 1.44 17.92 4.37
N VAL A 85 0.54 17.25 5.11
CA VAL A 85 0.13 17.62 6.47
C VAL A 85 -0.05 16.35 7.29
N LYS A 86 0.27 16.41 8.58
CA LYS A 86 0.04 15.31 9.54
C LYS A 86 -1.43 14.90 9.50
N ASP A 87 -1.67 13.59 9.44
CA ASP A 87 -3.01 12.99 9.35
C ASP A 87 -3.82 13.40 8.10
N SER A 88 -3.17 13.96 7.07
CA SER A 88 -3.80 14.23 5.77
C SER A 88 -4.15 12.93 5.03
N LEU A 89 -5.26 12.94 4.29
CA LEU A 89 -5.63 11.88 3.35
C LEU A 89 -5.00 12.08 1.95
N ASN A 90 -4.35 13.23 1.73
CA ASN A 90 -3.76 13.60 0.44
C ASN A 90 -2.32 13.07 0.34
N ALA A 91 -2.16 11.76 0.27
CA ALA A 91 -0.86 11.15 0.01
C ALA A 91 -0.41 11.45 -1.43
N THR A 92 0.87 11.77 -1.60
CA THR A 92 1.52 11.81 -2.91
C THR A 92 2.54 10.69 -2.99
N MET A 93 2.72 10.12 -4.19
CA MET A 93 3.67 9.05 -4.45
C MET A 93 4.62 9.47 -5.56
N HIS A 94 5.91 9.33 -5.32
CA HIS A 94 6.97 9.59 -6.28
C HIS A 94 7.75 8.30 -6.55
N VAL A 95 7.76 7.84 -7.80
CA VAL A 95 8.54 6.65 -8.20
C VAL A 95 10.01 7.04 -8.31
N LEU A 96 10.86 6.44 -7.48
CA LEU A 96 12.30 6.68 -7.47
C LEU A 96 13.02 5.79 -8.49
N ARG A 97 12.61 4.53 -8.59
CA ARG A 97 13.20 3.53 -9.49
C ARG A 97 12.14 2.55 -9.92
N TRP A 98 12.13 2.18 -11.19
CA TRP A 98 11.26 1.14 -11.71
C TRP A 98 12.00 0.39 -12.79
N GLU A 99 12.35 -0.86 -12.49
CA GLU A 99 13.18 -1.65 -13.38
C GLU A 99 12.72 -3.11 -13.44
N LYS A 100 13.16 -3.76 -14.51
CA LYS A 100 13.06 -5.20 -14.73
C LYS A 100 14.48 -5.75 -14.83
N MET A 101 14.75 -6.85 -14.14
CA MET A 101 16.04 -7.53 -14.15
C MET A 101 15.89 -9.02 -14.49
N ASP A 102 16.89 -9.55 -15.16
CA ASP A 102 17.10 -10.98 -15.35
C ASP A 102 18.14 -11.46 -14.34
N LEU A 103 17.74 -12.33 -13.41
CA LEU A 103 18.63 -12.83 -12.35
C LEU A 103 19.67 -13.83 -12.87
N VAL A 104 19.52 -14.31 -14.11
CA VAL A 104 20.41 -15.30 -14.74
C VAL A 104 21.45 -14.62 -15.62
N GLY A 105 21.18 -13.41 -16.11
CA GLY A 105 21.99 -12.69 -17.11
C GLY A 105 23.22 -11.94 -16.57
N SER A 106 23.43 -11.87 -15.26
CA SER A 106 24.54 -11.10 -14.66
C SER A 106 25.86 -11.88 -14.62
N ARG A 107 26.36 -12.35 -15.77
CA ARG A 107 27.64 -13.06 -15.87
C ARG A 107 28.77 -12.30 -16.59
N ASP A 108 28.58 -11.03 -16.91
CA ASP A 108 29.64 -10.21 -17.51
C ASP A 108 30.06 -9.10 -16.54
N GLY A 109 31.18 -9.30 -15.82
CA GLY A 109 31.79 -8.20 -15.05
C GLY A 109 32.70 -8.52 -13.87
N ILE A 110 32.98 -9.78 -13.52
CA ILE A 110 34.10 -10.08 -12.61
C ILE A 110 35.28 -10.53 -13.49
N PRO A 111 36.26 -9.66 -13.78
CA PRO A 111 37.52 -10.11 -14.36
C PRO A 111 38.15 -11.07 -13.35
N GLY A 112 38.53 -12.26 -13.82
CA GLY A 112 39.12 -13.29 -12.99
C GLY A 112 40.33 -12.77 -12.22
N SER A 113 40.35 -13.03 -10.93
CA SER A 113 41.58 -13.14 -10.17
C SER A 113 42.18 -14.50 -10.49
N GLU A 114 43.25 -14.50 -11.30
CA GLU A 114 44.28 -15.54 -11.27
C GLU A 114 44.85 -15.70 -9.85
#